data_AF-A0A1A3DQ50-F1
#
_entry.id   AF-A0A1A3DQ50-F1
#
_cell.length_a   1.000
_cell.length_b   1.000
_cell.length_c   1.000
_cell.angle_alpha   90.00
_cell.angle_beta   90.00
_cell.angle_gamma   90.00
#
_symmetry.space_group_name_H-M   'P 1'
#
loop_
_entity.id
_entity.type
_entity.pdbx_description
1 polymer ?
#
loop_
_entity_poly.entity_id
_entity_poly.type
_entity_poly.pdbx_seq_one_letter_code
_entity_poly.pdbx_strand_id
1 'polypeptide(L)'
;MDFDTEDQPDTQPQEGLRHASTVTETVVFTPEYFCLDHRAVGLSTTTWFARNAGMVTSDGGPAVDLNDDEREAARQKAEEERAEAESRERRKVVVLNKLGGAAMLVRREFVTKLLTRKTPPKGAAMFVARVLSRDSYLLTNHNALDTAAALLGLENAEAVSKVISELPASGDARAQVLTLALVLGALESRTPKDAWRNSVPSWNHHVGSAEYLNWLLDNDYPLASVEEIITAAKTADEVYEQYLADAVKE
;
A
#
# COMPACT_ATOMS: atom_id res chain seq x y z
N MET A 1 -8.60 34.94 12.81
CA MET A 1 -8.41 35.10 14.27
C MET A 1 -6.93 35.14 14.50
N ASP A 2 -6.45 36.08 15.31
CA ASP A 2 -5.04 36.17 15.69
C ASP A 2 -4.83 35.44 17.02
N PHE A 3 -4.36 34.19 16.96
CA PHE A 3 -4.15 33.34 18.14
C PHE A 3 -2.97 33.81 18.99
N ASP A 4 -2.05 34.61 18.44
CA ASP A 4 -0.90 35.14 19.19
C ASP A 4 -1.33 36.18 20.25
N THR A 5 -2.59 36.63 20.20
CA THR A 5 -3.21 37.57 21.16
C THR A 5 -4.00 36.90 22.29
N GLU A 6 -4.03 35.56 22.35
CA GLU A 6 -4.88 34.79 23.29
C GLU A 6 -4.58 35.07 24.77
N ASP A 7 -3.30 35.06 25.14
CA ASP A 7 -2.85 35.30 26.53
C ASP A 7 -2.36 36.75 26.77
N GLN A 8 -2.57 37.66 25.81
CA GLN A 8 -2.04 39.02 25.86
C GLN A 8 -3.12 40.08 25.55
N PRO A 9 -3.87 40.53 26.58
CA PRO A 9 -5.07 41.37 26.39
C PRO A 9 -4.79 42.75 25.83
N ASP A 10 -3.54 43.24 25.93
CA ASP A 10 -3.13 44.57 25.47
C ASP A 10 -2.43 44.55 24.10
N THR A 11 -2.25 43.37 23.50
CA THR A 11 -1.54 43.21 22.22
C THR A 11 -2.48 43.51 21.05
N GLN A 12 -2.07 44.38 20.13
CA GLN A 12 -2.87 44.65 18.93
C GLN A 12 -2.77 43.48 17.94
N PRO A 13 -3.90 42.98 17.40
CA PRO A 13 -3.88 41.92 16.41
C PRO A 13 -3.25 42.41 15.10
N GLN A 14 -2.67 41.49 14.33
CA GLN A 14 -2.15 41.79 13.00
C GLN A 14 -3.24 42.33 12.07
N GLU A 15 -2.83 43.15 11.10
CA GLU A 15 -3.73 43.83 10.18
C GLU A 15 -4.68 42.85 9.47
N GLY A 16 -6.00 43.09 9.60
CA GLY A 16 -7.04 42.24 9.02
C GLY A 16 -7.49 41.07 9.89
N LEU A 17 -6.85 40.79 11.03
CA LEU A 17 -7.27 39.76 11.98
C LEU A 17 -8.04 40.35 13.16
N ARG A 18 -8.87 39.50 13.77
CA ARG A 18 -9.59 39.81 15.03
C ARG A 18 -8.81 39.25 16.21
N HIS A 19 -8.72 40.04 17.27
CA HIS A 19 -8.12 39.65 18.56
C HIS A 19 -8.84 38.42 19.12
N ALA A 20 -8.11 37.49 19.73
CA ALA A 20 -8.63 36.21 20.21
C ALA A 20 -9.80 36.39 21.20
N SER A 21 -9.69 37.35 22.13
CA SER A 21 -10.76 37.69 23.09
C SER A 21 -12.08 38.18 22.46
N THR A 22 -12.07 38.56 21.18
CA THR A 22 -13.28 39.02 20.45
C THR A 22 -13.96 37.90 19.66
N VAL A 23 -13.42 36.68 19.72
CA VAL A 23 -13.95 35.49 19.04
C VAL A 23 -14.34 34.47 20.10
N THR A 24 -15.59 34.01 20.06
CA THR A 24 -16.06 32.92 20.93
C THR A 24 -16.22 31.68 20.07
N GLU A 25 -15.44 30.64 20.36
CA GLU A 25 -15.62 29.34 19.74
C GLU A 25 -16.91 28.69 20.30
N THR A 26 -17.77 28.21 19.42
CA THR A 26 -18.99 27.52 19.82
C THR A 26 -19.19 26.30 18.94
N VAL A 27 -19.66 25.22 19.55
CA VAL A 27 -19.96 23.97 18.84
C VAL A 27 -21.34 24.12 18.19
N VAL A 28 -21.36 24.14 16.86
CA VAL A 28 -22.61 24.14 16.09
C VAL A 28 -22.88 22.73 15.59
N PHE A 29 -24.01 22.16 15.99
CA PHE A 29 -24.50 20.90 15.41
C PHE A 29 -25.26 21.23 14.14
N THR A 30 -24.72 20.80 12.99
CA THR A 30 -25.42 20.88 11.70
C THR A 30 -26.11 19.54 11.46
N PRO A 31 -27.46 19.47 11.48
CA PRO A 31 -28.15 18.23 11.21
C PRO A 31 -28.06 17.87 9.73
N GLU A 32 -27.57 16.68 9.43
CA GLU A 32 -27.72 16.06 8.12
C GLU A 32 -28.98 15.18 8.14
N TYR A 33 -29.92 15.50 7.27
CA TYR A 33 -31.17 14.75 7.14
C TYR A 33 -31.06 13.74 6.01
N PHE A 34 -31.33 12.47 6.32
CA PHE A 34 -31.35 11.39 5.35
C PHE A 34 -32.75 10.81 5.24
N CYS A 35 -33.16 10.46 4.02
CA CYS A 35 -34.42 9.77 3.77
C CYS A 35 -34.25 8.27 4.02
N LEU A 36 -34.88 7.74 5.08
CA LEU A 36 -34.82 6.32 5.43
C LEU A 36 -35.66 5.46 4.48
N ASP A 37 -36.76 6.00 3.97
CA ASP A 37 -37.64 5.35 3.00
C ASP A 37 -37.92 6.26 1.81
N HIS A 38 -36.97 6.29 0.88
CA HIS A 38 -37.07 7.00 -0.39
C HIS A 38 -38.27 6.54 -1.24
N ARG A 39 -38.73 5.29 -1.07
CA ARG A 39 -39.85 4.75 -1.86
C ARG A 39 -41.19 5.30 -1.38
N ALA A 40 -41.37 5.46 -0.06
CA ALA A 40 -42.59 6.06 0.51
C ALA A 40 -42.83 7.51 0.05
N VAL A 41 -41.77 8.22 -0.35
CA VAL A 41 -41.85 9.59 -0.90
C VAL A 41 -41.78 9.64 -2.43
N GLY A 42 -41.91 8.49 -3.11
CA GLY A 42 -41.97 8.41 -4.57
C GLY A 42 -40.63 8.68 -5.27
N LEU A 43 -39.51 8.65 -4.55
CA LEU A 43 -38.18 8.79 -5.13
C LEU A 43 -37.65 7.43 -5.58
N SER A 44 -37.14 7.36 -6.80
CA SER A 44 -36.42 6.20 -7.33
C SER A 44 -34.92 6.46 -7.34
N THR A 45 -34.12 5.47 -6.94
CA THR A 45 -32.66 5.56 -7.06
C THR A 45 -32.22 5.48 -8.52
N THR A 46 -31.13 6.16 -8.85
CA THR A 46 -30.53 6.10 -10.19
C THR A 46 -30.06 4.68 -10.50
N THR A 47 -30.17 4.26 -11.76
CA THR A 47 -29.84 2.90 -12.22
C THR A 47 -28.41 2.47 -11.86
N TRP A 48 -27.46 3.42 -11.92
CA TRP A 48 -26.07 3.20 -11.52
C TRP A 48 -25.94 2.87 -10.03
N PHE A 49 -26.62 3.64 -9.17
CA PHE A 49 -26.60 3.42 -7.72
C PHE A 49 -27.28 2.09 -7.35
N ALA A 50 -28.44 1.82 -7.94
CA ALA A 50 -29.18 0.59 -7.69
C ALA A 50 -28.36 -0.68 -8.02
N ARG A 51 -27.60 -0.66 -9.12
CA ARG A 51 -26.72 -1.77 -9.52
C ARG A 51 -25.56 -1.97 -8.54
N ASN A 52 -24.93 -0.87 -8.10
CA ASN A 52 -23.74 -0.92 -7.27
C ASN A 52 -24.06 -1.24 -5.80
N ALA A 53 -25.24 -0.85 -5.33
CA ALA A 53 -25.73 -1.11 -3.98
C ALA A 53 -26.46 -2.47 -3.84
N GLY A 54 -26.45 -3.31 -4.87
CA GLY A 54 -27.15 -4.62 -4.84
C GLY A 54 -28.67 -4.51 -4.75
N MET A 55 -29.25 -3.34 -5.08
CA MET A 55 -30.70 -3.09 -5.04
C MET A 55 -31.44 -3.57 -6.29
N VAL A 56 -30.72 -3.94 -7.34
CA VAL A 56 -31.27 -4.66 -8.48
C VAL A 56 -31.34 -6.13 -8.11
N THR A 57 -32.50 -6.56 -7.63
CA THR A 57 -32.87 -7.98 -7.69
C THR A 57 -32.95 -8.33 -9.17
N SER A 58 -32.11 -9.25 -9.65
CA SER A 58 -32.41 -9.97 -10.89
C SER A 58 -33.87 -10.40 -10.83
N ASP A 59 -34.65 -10.15 -11.89
CA ASP A 59 -36.06 -10.54 -11.99
C ASP A 59 -36.31 -11.86 -11.26
N GLY A 60 -36.95 -11.73 -10.09
CA GLY A 60 -37.20 -12.85 -9.21
C GLY A 60 -38.13 -13.81 -9.91
N GLY A 61 -37.65 -15.05 -10.11
CA GLY A 61 -38.55 -16.19 -10.21
C GLY A 61 -39.56 -16.17 -9.05
N PRO A 62 -40.69 -16.88 -9.17
CA PRO A 62 -41.82 -16.77 -8.25
C PRO A 62 -41.30 -16.83 -6.82
N ALA A 63 -41.67 -15.83 -6.00
CA ALA A 63 -41.33 -15.79 -4.59
C ALA A 63 -41.75 -17.13 -3.98
N VAL A 64 -40.76 -17.99 -3.74
CA VAL A 64 -40.98 -19.24 -3.03
C VAL A 64 -41.38 -18.79 -1.64
N ASP A 65 -42.62 -19.05 -1.26
CA ASP A 65 -43.14 -18.74 0.06
C ASP A 65 -42.48 -19.70 1.06
N LEU A 66 -41.21 -19.44 1.34
CA LEU A 66 -40.44 -20.16 2.35
C LEU A 66 -41.16 -19.89 3.67
N ASN A 67 -41.55 -20.96 4.36
CA ASN A 67 -42.06 -20.86 5.72
C ASN A 67 -40.96 -20.28 6.64
N ASP A 68 -41.34 -19.80 7.82
CA ASP A 68 -40.40 -19.08 8.72
C ASP A 68 -39.17 -19.93 9.06
N ASP A 69 -39.33 -21.25 9.18
CA ASP A 69 -38.27 -22.23 9.42
C ASP A 69 -37.27 -22.33 8.23
N GLU A 70 -37.75 -22.35 6.99
CA GLU A 70 -36.89 -22.37 5.79
C GLU A 70 -36.12 -21.05 5.60
N ARG A 71 -36.72 -19.90 5.97
CA ARG A 71 -36.02 -18.61 5.97
C ARG A 71 -34.93 -18.56 7.03
N GLU A 72 -35.17 -19.15 8.19
CA GLU A 72 -34.18 -19.23 9.27
C GLU A 72 -33.03 -20.18 8.92
N ALA A 73 -33.32 -21.34 8.35
CA ALA A 73 -32.30 -22.28 7.85
C ALA A 73 -31.45 -21.66 6.72
N ALA A 74 -32.06 -20.91 5.80
CA ALA A 74 -31.32 -20.20 4.75
C ALA A 74 -30.41 -19.09 5.32
N ARG A 75 -30.85 -18.37 6.36
CA ARG A 75 -30.02 -17.37 7.06
C ARG A 75 -28.85 -18.02 7.78
N GLN A 76 -29.09 -19.11 8.51
CA GLN A 76 -28.04 -19.85 9.23
C GLN A 76 -27.00 -20.39 8.26
N LYS A 77 -27.43 -21.04 7.17
CA LYS A 77 -26.51 -21.53 6.14
C LYS A 77 -25.69 -20.39 5.50
N ALA A 78 -26.32 -19.26 5.20
CA ALA A 78 -25.61 -18.10 4.66
C ALA A 78 -24.61 -17.49 5.66
N GLU A 79 -24.91 -17.54 6.96
CA GLU A 79 -24.00 -17.11 8.03
C GLU A 79 -22.82 -18.08 8.19
N GLU A 80 -23.08 -19.38 8.16
CA GLU A 80 -22.05 -20.43 8.16
C GLU A 80 -21.11 -20.30 6.95
N GLU A 81 -21.65 -20.17 5.73
CA GLU A 81 -20.87 -19.97 4.51
C GLU A 81 -20.01 -18.68 4.58
N ARG A 82 -20.55 -17.60 5.15
CA ARG A 82 -19.79 -16.35 5.37
C ARG A 82 -18.68 -16.54 6.40
N ALA A 83 -18.95 -17.23 7.50
CA ALA A 83 -17.97 -17.51 8.55
C ALA A 83 -16.83 -18.39 8.02
N GLU A 84 -17.14 -19.40 7.21
CA GLU A 84 -16.15 -20.25 6.54
C GLU A 84 -15.32 -19.46 5.54
N ALA A 85 -15.94 -18.62 4.71
CA ALA A 85 -15.25 -17.76 3.76
C ALA A 85 -14.32 -16.78 4.48
N GLU A 86 -14.78 -16.12 5.56
CA GLU A 86 -13.95 -15.20 6.33
C GLU A 86 -12.77 -15.93 7.01
N SER A 87 -13.01 -17.12 7.55
CA SER A 87 -11.96 -17.97 8.12
C SER A 87 -10.91 -18.36 7.08
N ARG A 88 -11.34 -18.75 5.87
CA ARG A 88 -10.45 -19.05 4.74
C ARG A 88 -9.61 -17.83 4.36
N GLU A 89 -10.23 -16.66 4.23
CA GLU A 89 -9.53 -15.41 3.90
C GLU A 89 -8.50 -15.03 4.97
N ARG A 90 -8.85 -15.14 6.26
CA ARG A 90 -7.91 -14.88 7.37
C ARG A 90 -6.71 -15.82 7.30
N ARG A 91 -6.92 -17.13 7.07
CA ARG A 91 -5.84 -18.12 6.90
C ARG A 91 -4.96 -17.78 5.71
N LYS A 92 -5.57 -17.43 4.57
CA LYS A 92 -4.86 -17.01 3.36
C LYS A 92 -3.95 -15.82 3.62
N VAL A 93 -4.46 -14.77 4.27
CA VAL A 93 -3.65 -13.57 4.61
C VAL A 93 -2.47 -13.93 5.51
N VAL A 94 -2.67 -14.77 6.52
CA VAL A 94 -1.60 -15.19 7.44
C VAL A 94 -0.50 -15.94 6.67
N VAL A 95 -0.88 -16.89 5.82
CA VAL A 95 0.07 -17.66 5.00
C VAL A 95 0.83 -16.76 4.04
N LEU A 96 0.13 -15.92 3.28
CA LEU A 96 0.76 -15.03 2.29
C LEU A 96 1.67 -14.00 2.96
N ASN A 97 1.31 -13.46 4.13
CA ASN A 97 2.20 -12.57 4.88
C ASN A 97 3.44 -13.30 5.43
N LYS A 98 3.32 -14.58 5.77
CA LYS A 98 4.48 -15.41 6.17
C LYS A 98 5.42 -15.61 4.98
N LEU A 99 4.88 -15.97 3.82
CA LEU A 99 5.65 -16.09 2.57
C LEU A 99 6.29 -14.75 2.18
N GLY A 100 5.56 -13.63 2.30
CA GLY A 100 6.05 -12.29 2.03
C GLY A 100 7.20 -11.88 2.95
N GLY A 101 7.13 -12.25 4.23
CA GLY A 101 8.24 -12.05 5.18
C GLY A 101 9.49 -12.85 4.79
N ALA A 102 9.33 -14.12 4.38
CA ALA A 102 10.45 -14.94 3.92
C ALA A 102 11.05 -14.41 2.61
N ALA A 103 10.22 -14.05 1.64
CA ALA A 103 10.64 -13.46 0.37
C ALA A 103 11.42 -12.16 0.59
N MET A 104 10.94 -11.29 1.49
CA MET A 104 11.60 -10.05 1.85
C MET A 104 13.03 -10.26 2.38
N LEU A 105 13.29 -11.31 3.18
CA LEU A 105 14.64 -11.62 3.65
C LEU A 105 15.56 -12.01 2.50
N VAL A 106 15.10 -12.92 1.63
CA VAL A 106 15.86 -13.38 0.45
C VAL A 106 16.13 -12.22 -0.51
N ARG A 107 15.13 -11.36 -0.73
CA ARG A 107 15.24 -10.17 -1.57
C ARG A 107 16.28 -9.19 -1.04
N ARG A 108 16.24 -8.88 0.27
CA ARG A 108 17.23 -8.00 0.91
C ARG A 108 18.64 -8.56 0.81
N GLU A 109 18.82 -9.86 1.03
CA GLU A 109 20.13 -10.51 0.87
C GLU A 109 20.64 -10.37 -0.57
N PHE A 110 19.77 -10.59 -1.56
CA PHE A 110 20.10 -10.42 -2.97
C PHE A 110 20.50 -8.97 -3.29
N VAL A 111 19.71 -7.98 -2.86
CA VAL A 111 20.00 -6.56 -3.10
C VAL A 111 21.30 -6.14 -2.43
N THR A 112 21.54 -6.55 -1.18
CA THR A 112 22.82 -6.29 -0.51
C THR A 112 23.99 -6.84 -1.31
N LYS A 113 23.90 -8.09 -1.81
CA LYS A 113 24.94 -8.66 -2.70
C LYS A 113 25.11 -7.86 -3.99
N LEU A 114 24.00 -7.45 -4.62
CA LEU A 114 24.01 -6.64 -5.84
C LEU A 114 24.74 -5.30 -5.64
N LEU A 115 24.54 -4.66 -4.49
CA LEU A 115 25.12 -3.37 -4.13
C LEU A 115 26.60 -3.43 -3.70
N THR A 116 27.19 -4.62 -3.54
CA THR A 116 28.64 -4.77 -3.32
C THR A 116 29.46 -4.53 -4.60
N ARG A 117 28.82 -4.50 -5.77
CA ARG A 117 29.49 -4.32 -7.07
C ARG A 117 30.20 -2.96 -7.16
N LYS A 118 31.32 -2.93 -7.89
CA LYS A 118 32.09 -1.71 -8.17
C LYS A 118 31.43 -0.83 -9.24
N THR A 119 30.73 -1.45 -10.17
CA THR A 119 30.03 -0.80 -11.28
C THR A 119 28.54 -1.12 -11.23
N PRO A 120 27.67 -0.20 -11.68
CA PRO A 120 26.24 -0.43 -11.68
C PRO A 120 25.87 -1.55 -12.67
N PRO A 121 24.83 -2.34 -12.38
CA PRO A 121 24.35 -3.34 -13.32
C PRO A 121 23.77 -2.70 -14.59
N LYS A 122 23.63 -3.50 -15.64
CA LYS A 122 23.10 -3.03 -16.93
C LYS A 122 21.70 -2.45 -16.74
N GLY A 123 21.44 -1.29 -17.31
CA GLY A 123 20.13 -0.63 -17.23
C GLY A 123 19.85 0.10 -15.92
N ALA A 124 20.75 0.07 -14.92
CA ALA A 124 20.56 0.77 -13.65
C ALA A 124 20.32 2.28 -13.83
N ALA A 125 21.11 2.96 -14.65
CA ALA A 125 20.96 4.40 -14.88
C ALA A 125 19.60 4.74 -15.50
N MET A 126 19.13 3.94 -16.48
CA MET A 126 17.81 4.12 -17.09
C MET A 126 16.69 3.86 -16.09
N PHE A 127 16.84 2.85 -15.23
CA PHE A 127 15.90 2.56 -14.17
C PHE A 127 15.81 3.71 -13.16
N VAL A 128 16.93 4.17 -12.63
CA VAL A 128 17.01 5.32 -11.70
C VAL A 128 16.35 6.55 -12.32
N ALA A 129 16.70 6.90 -13.56
CA ALA A 129 16.11 8.05 -14.24
C ALA A 129 14.59 7.92 -14.40
N ARG A 130 14.10 6.74 -14.81
CA ARG A 130 12.67 6.47 -14.94
C ARG A 130 11.96 6.61 -13.59
N VAL A 131 12.53 6.05 -12.54
CA VAL A 131 11.92 6.07 -11.21
C VAL A 131 11.82 7.50 -10.67
N LEU A 132 12.92 8.24 -10.66
CA LEU A 132 12.95 9.61 -10.14
C LEU A 132 12.13 10.60 -10.99
N SER A 133 12.00 10.35 -12.30
CA SER A 133 11.15 11.18 -13.17
C SER A 133 9.65 11.02 -12.90
N ARG A 134 9.23 9.86 -12.40
CA ARG A 134 7.84 9.54 -12.08
C ARG A 134 7.49 9.83 -10.63
N ASP A 135 8.45 9.68 -9.72
CA ASP A 135 8.25 9.80 -8.29
C ASP A 135 9.39 10.58 -7.62
N SER A 136 9.32 11.90 -7.72
CA SER A 136 10.33 12.81 -7.15
C SER A 136 10.41 12.75 -5.62
N TYR A 137 9.34 12.33 -4.95
CA TYR A 137 9.26 12.22 -3.49
C TYR A 137 9.68 10.84 -2.96
N LEU A 138 10.14 9.94 -3.84
CA LEU A 138 10.50 8.58 -3.46
C LEU A 138 11.52 8.54 -2.31
N LEU A 139 12.57 9.35 -2.39
CA LEU A 139 13.67 9.34 -1.42
C LEU A 139 13.29 9.96 -0.06
N THR A 140 12.23 10.76 0.00
CA THR A 140 11.74 11.38 1.24
C THR A 140 10.73 10.51 1.98
N ASN A 141 10.42 9.32 1.45
CA ASN A 141 9.46 8.43 2.05
C ASN A 141 9.97 7.86 3.39
N HIS A 142 9.04 7.47 4.26
CA HIS A 142 9.37 6.91 5.57
C HIS A 142 10.29 5.68 5.44
N ASN A 143 11.36 5.65 6.25
CA ASN A 143 12.41 4.62 6.27
C ASN A 143 13.18 4.39 4.94
N ALA A 144 13.04 5.26 3.93
CA ALA A 144 13.72 5.09 2.65
C ALA A 144 15.25 5.08 2.81
N LEU A 145 15.78 6.10 3.49
CA LEU A 145 17.23 6.24 3.72
C LEU A 145 17.76 5.19 4.69
N ASP A 146 17.03 4.86 5.76
CA ASP A 146 17.44 3.83 6.71
C ASP A 146 17.45 2.44 6.06
N THR A 147 16.49 2.15 5.19
CA THR A 147 16.47 0.90 4.41
C THR A 147 17.64 0.87 3.43
N ALA A 148 17.95 1.98 2.75
CA ALA A 148 19.12 2.06 1.88
C ALA A 148 20.44 1.86 2.67
N ALA A 149 20.57 2.45 3.85
CA ALA A 149 21.72 2.26 4.73
C ALA A 149 21.87 0.79 5.14
N ALA A 150 20.79 0.16 5.59
CA ALA A 150 20.79 -1.27 5.95
C ALA A 150 21.18 -2.16 4.77
N LEU A 151 20.67 -1.90 3.56
CA LEU A 151 21.02 -2.64 2.36
C LEU A 151 22.51 -2.48 1.97
N LEU A 152 23.10 -1.33 2.27
CA LEU A 152 24.52 -1.04 2.08
C LEU A 152 25.41 -1.59 3.22
N GLY A 153 24.83 -2.14 4.29
CA GLY A 153 25.56 -2.58 5.48
C GLY A 153 26.07 -1.44 6.34
N LEU A 154 25.40 -0.29 6.30
CA LEU A 154 25.73 0.92 7.07
C LEU A 154 24.76 1.09 8.24
N GLU A 155 25.21 1.78 9.28
CA GLU A 155 24.46 1.93 10.54
C GLU A 155 23.22 2.83 10.39
N ASN A 156 23.29 3.89 9.58
CA ASN A 156 22.22 4.88 9.43
C ASN A 156 22.35 5.68 8.12
N ALA A 157 21.35 6.53 7.87
CA ALA A 157 21.31 7.42 6.70
C ALA A 157 22.51 8.40 6.62
N GLU A 158 23.01 8.89 7.76
CA GLU A 158 24.14 9.83 7.81
C GLU A 158 25.43 9.18 7.30
N ALA A 159 25.64 7.89 7.64
CA ALA A 159 26.77 7.11 7.15
C ALA A 159 26.76 6.98 5.62
N VAL A 160 25.58 6.91 4.98
CA VAL A 160 25.48 6.89 3.50
C VAL A 160 26.02 8.20 2.91
N SER A 161 25.61 9.34 3.47
CA SER A 161 26.08 10.67 3.01
C SER A 161 27.59 10.82 3.18
N LYS A 162 28.14 10.33 4.31
CA LYS A 162 29.57 10.32 4.57
C LYS A 162 30.34 9.48 3.54
N VAL A 163 29.89 8.26 3.27
CA VAL A 163 30.52 7.37 2.26
C VAL A 163 30.53 8.01 0.88
N ILE A 164 29.46 8.69 0.49
CA ILE A 164 29.38 9.41 -0.80
C ILE A 164 30.38 10.58 -0.82
N SER A 165 30.47 11.34 0.27
CA SER A 165 31.36 12.51 0.38
C SER A 165 32.85 12.15 0.39
N GLU A 166 33.20 10.95 0.85
CA GLU A 166 34.57 10.43 0.91
C GLU A 166 35.01 9.71 -0.38
N LEU A 167 34.16 9.66 -1.42
CA LEU A 167 34.53 9.03 -2.69
C LEU A 167 35.71 9.76 -3.35
N PRO A 168 36.70 9.02 -3.90
CA PRO A 168 37.77 9.62 -4.68
C PRO A 168 37.24 10.19 -6.00
N ALA A 169 38.02 11.04 -6.67
CA ALA A 169 37.65 11.62 -7.97
C ALA A 169 37.39 10.55 -9.07
N SER A 170 37.97 9.35 -8.94
CA SER A 170 37.72 8.19 -9.81
C SER A 170 36.50 7.36 -9.41
N GLY A 171 35.75 7.78 -8.38
CA GLY A 171 34.66 7.04 -7.74
C GLY A 171 33.32 7.09 -8.47
N ASP A 172 33.24 7.64 -9.67
CA ASP A 172 31.97 7.86 -10.40
C ASP A 172 31.12 6.58 -10.53
N ALA A 173 31.73 5.47 -10.92
CA ALA A 173 31.03 4.19 -11.05
C ALA A 173 30.45 3.72 -9.70
N ARG A 174 31.16 3.96 -8.59
CA ARG A 174 30.66 3.64 -7.25
C ARG A 174 29.55 4.61 -6.83
N ALA A 175 29.66 5.89 -7.18
CA ALA A 175 28.61 6.87 -6.94
C ALA A 175 27.30 6.45 -7.60
N GLN A 176 27.33 5.96 -8.84
CA GLN A 176 26.16 5.44 -9.54
C GLN A 176 25.54 4.21 -8.84
N VAL A 177 26.36 3.32 -8.26
CA VAL A 177 25.86 2.20 -7.43
C VAL A 177 25.19 2.71 -6.15
N LEU A 178 25.75 3.72 -5.51
CA LEU A 178 25.16 4.32 -4.31
C LEU A 178 23.85 5.05 -4.64
N THR A 179 23.76 5.76 -5.78
CA THR A 179 22.50 6.34 -6.25
C THR A 179 21.44 5.27 -6.50
N LEU A 180 21.82 4.15 -7.11
CA LEU A 180 20.93 3.00 -7.27
C LEU A 180 20.49 2.45 -5.90
N ALA A 181 21.39 2.33 -4.93
CA ALA A 181 21.07 1.87 -3.58
C ALA A 181 20.01 2.74 -2.89
N LEU A 182 20.09 4.07 -3.04
CA LEU A 182 19.09 5.00 -2.49
C LEU A 182 17.70 4.73 -3.09
N VAL A 183 17.63 4.54 -4.41
CA VAL A 183 16.37 4.23 -5.11
C VAL A 183 15.82 2.86 -4.69
N LEU A 184 16.66 1.83 -4.68
CA LEU A 184 16.24 0.48 -4.29
C LEU A 184 15.83 0.43 -2.82
N GLY A 185 16.53 1.13 -1.92
CA GLY A 185 16.15 1.21 -0.51
C GLY A 185 14.78 1.85 -0.30
N ALA A 186 14.47 2.91 -1.06
CA ALA A 186 13.16 3.55 -1.01
C ALA A 186 12.03 2.65 -1.57
N LEU A 187 12.30 1.88 -2.62
CA LEU A 187 11.34 0.92 -3.17
C LEU A 187 11.18 -0.32 -2.27
N GLU A 188 12.25 -0.76 -1.63
CA GLU A 188 12.26 -1.84 -0.64
C GLU A 188 11.45 -1.46 0.60
N SER A 189 11.55 -0.20 1.08
CA SER A 189 10.73 0.27 2.21
C SER A 189 9.23 0.29 1.90
N ARG A 190 8.88 0.44 0.62
CA ARG A 190 7.50 0.35 0.11
C ARG A 190 7.04 -1.07 -0.21
N THR A 191 7.89 -2.08 -0.02
CA THR A 191 7.59 -3.48 -0.34
C THR A 191 7.62 -4.35 0.94
N PRO A 192 6.77 -4.06 1.95
CA PRO A 192 6.65 -4.87 3.15
C PRO A 192 6.05 -6.26 2.85
N LYS A 193 6.02 -7.13 3.87
CA LYS A 193 5.52 -8.52 3.76
C LYS A 193 4.09 -8.64 3.22
N ASP A 194 3.29 -7.59 3.33
CA ASP A 194 1.89 -7.51 2.92
C ASP A 194 1.69 -6.71 1.62
N ALA A 195 2.77 -6.35 0.91
CA ALA A 195 2.73 -5.59 -0.34
C ALA A 195 1.86 -6.24 -1.44
N TRP A 196 1.73 -7.57 -1.43
CA TRP A 196 0.86 -8.34 -2.33
C TRP A 196 -0.61 -7.91 -2.27
N ARG A 197 -1.06 -7.32 -1.16
CA ARG A 197 -2.43 -6.79 -0.99
C ARG A 197 -2.72 -5.57 -1.85
N ASN A 198 -1.67 -4.82 -2.20
CA ASN A 198 -1.74 -3.60 -2.98
C ASN A 198 -1.26 -3.82 -4.43
N SER A 199 -1.36 -5.06 -4.93
CA SER A 199 -0.95 -5.47 -6.28
C SER A 199 -1.83 -4.89 -7.39
N VAL A 200 -2.98 -4.30 -7.07
CA VAL A 200 -3.86 -3.66 -8.04
C VAL A 200 -3.31 -2.31 -8.49
N PRO A 201 -3.31 -2.00 -9.81
CA PRO A 201 -2.94 -0.69 -10.31
C PRO A 201 -3.80 0.40 -9.67
N SER A 202 -3.17 1.22 -8.83
CA SER A 202 -3.79 2.44 -8.32
C SER A 202 -3.60 3.56 -9.35
N TRP A 203 -4.53 4.52 -9.40
CA TRP A 203 -4.41 5.75 -10.19
C TRP A 203 -3.21 6.63 -9.75
N ASN A 204 -2.49 6.22 -8.72
CA ASN A 204 -1.29 6.88 -8.25
C ASN A 204 -0.14 6.76 -9.25
N HIS A 205 0.51 7.91 -9.50
CA HIS A 205 1.64 8.02 -10.42
C HIS A 205 2.96 7.51 -9.81
N HIS A 206 2.92 7.08 -8.54
CA HIS A 206 4.06 6.59 -7.80
C HIS A 206 4.59 5.28 -8.35
N VAL A 207 5.90 5.11 -8.26
CA VAL A 207 6.55 3.83 -8.58
C VAL A 207 6.31 2.87 -7.42
N GLY A 208 5.76 1.69 -7.74
CA GLY A 208 5.35 0.70 -6.77
C GLY A 208 6.31 -0.49 -6.67
N SER A 209 5.91 -1.46 -5.85
CA SER A 209 6.62 -2.72 -5.65
C SER A 209 6.72 -3.56 -6.93
N ALA A 210 5.76 -3.44 -7.85
CA ALA A 210 5.77 -4.17 -9.11
C ALA A 210 6.93 -3.75 -10.02
N GLU A 211 7.16 -2.44 -10.23
CA GLU A 211 8.31 -1.99 -11.02
C GLU A 211 9.65 -2.34 -10.38
N TYR A 212 9.71 -2.33 -9.05
CA TYR A 212 10.90 -2.75 -8.30
C TYR A 212 11.21 -4.24 -8.51
N LEU A 213 10.22 -5.12 -8.32
CA LEU A 213 10.40 -6.57 -8.46
C LEU A 213 10.68 -6.97 -9.92
N ASN A 214 10.03 -6.33 -10.89
CA ASN A 214 10.36 -6.55 -12.31
C ASN A 214 11.80 -6.14 -12.63
N TRP A 215 12.28 -5.01 -12.09
CA TRP A 215 13.68 -4.63 -12.29
C TRP A 215 14.65 -5.61 -11.62
N LEU A 216 14.31 -6.16 -10.45
CA LEU A 216 15.11 -7.21 -9.83
C LEU A 216 15.12 -8.48 -10.68
N LEU A 217 13.97 -8.90 -11.22
CA LEU A 217 13.85 -10.04 -12.13
C LEU A 217 14.75 -9.88 -13.36
N ASP A 218 14.77 -8.69 -13.97
CA ASP A 218 15.68 -8.35 -15.08
C ASP A 218 17.17 -8.42 -14.71
N ASN A 219 17.48 -8.44 -13.41
CA ASN A 219 18.84 -8.55 -12.86
C ASN A 219 19.10 -9.94 -12.24
N ASP A 220 18.39 -10.97 -12.70
CA ASP A 220 18.54 -12.37 -12.30
C ASP A 220 18.05 -12.71 -10.88
N TYR A 221 17.15 -11.90 -10.31
CA TYR A 221 16.47 -12.25 -9.06
C TYR A 221 15.30 -13.23 -9.32
N PRO A 222 15.29 -14.42 -8.71
CA PRO A 222 14.15 -15.32 -8.82
C PRO A 222 13.02 -14.83 -7.89
N LEU A 223 11.89 -14.42 -8.48
CA LEU A 223 10.71 -14.01 -7.71
C LEU A 223 10.16 -15.19 -6.90
N ALA A 224 9.82 -14.93 -5.64
CA ALA A 224 9.05 -15.87 -4.84
C ALA A 224 7.57 -15.88 -5.26
N SER A 225 6.84 -16.96 -4.97
CA SER A 225 5.42 -17.08 -5.38
C SER A 225 4.55 -15.91 -4.92
N VAL A 226 4.80 -15.34 -3.74
CA VAL A 226 4.07 -14.17 -3.23
C VAL A 226 4.42 -12.86 -3.97
N GLU A 227 5.62 -12.76 -4.54
CA GLU A 227 6.07 -11.62 -5.31
C GLU A 227 5.53 -11.67 -6.75
N GLU A 228 5.27 -12.87 -7.27
CA GLU A 228 4.54 -13.06 -8.53
C GLU A 228 3.11 -12.51 -8.47
N ILE A 229 2.52 -12.39 -7.27
CA ILE A 229 1.24 -11.68 -7.08
C ILE A 229 1.42 -10.19 -7.34
N ILE A 230 2.52 -9.60 -6.85
CA ILE A 230 2.79 -8.16 -6.98
C ILE A 230 3.05 -7.77 -8.43
N THR A 231 3.70 -8.65 -9.21
CA THR A 231 3.93 -8.43 -10.65
C THR A 231 2.74 -8.86 -11.52
N ALA A 232 1.62 -9.26 -10.90
CA ALA A 232 0.40 -9.76 -11.57
C ALA A 232 0.64 -11.01 -12.47
N ALA A 233 1.70 -11.78 -12.19
CA ALA A 233 1.96 -13.05 -12.86
C ALA A 233 1.08 -14.20 -12.30
N LYS A 234 0.69 -14.10 -11.02
CA LYS A 234 -0.25 -15.01 -10.36
C LYS A 234 -1.26 -14.25 -9.52
N THR A 235 -2.38 -14.89 -9.22
CA THR A 235 -3.37 -14.41 -8.26
C THR A 235 -3.05 -14.88 -6.84
N ALA A 236 -3.59 -14.19 -5.83
CA ALA A 236 -3.43 -14.60 -4.44
C ALA A 236 -4.05 -15.97 -4.14
N ASP A 237 -5.13 -16.34 -4.84
CA ASP A 237 -5.77 -17.64 -4.69
C ASP A 237 -4.92 -18.77 -5.27
N GLU A 238 -4.34 -18.59 -6.47
CA GLU A 238 -3.43 -19.58 -7.07
C GLU A 238 -2.22 -19.87 -6.19
N VAL A 239 -1.61 -18.83 -5.60
CA VAL A 239 -0.45 -19.00 -4.71
C VAL A 239 -0.84 -19.68 -3.40
N TYR A 240 -2.02 -19.38 -2.87
CA TYR A 240 -2.52 -20.03 -1.66
C TYR A 240 -2.87 -21.50 -1.91
N GLU A 241 -3.49 -21.82 -3.04
CA GLU A 241 -3.78 -23.20 -3.45
C GLU A 241 -2.50 -23.99 -3.69
N GLN A 242 -1.49 -23.38 -4.32
CA GLN A 242 -0.17 -23.98 -4.46
C GLN A 242 0.45 -24.31 -3.10
N TYR A 243 0.40 -23.37 -2.14
CA TYR A 243 0.90 -23.60 -0.78
C TYR A 243 0.19 -24.78 -0.10
N LEU A 244 -1.14 -24.89 -0.23
CA LEU A 244 -1.89 -26.01 0.33
C LEU A 244 -1.50 -27.34 -0.32
N ALA A 245 -1.28 -27.36 -1.64
CA ALA A 245 -0.87 -28.56 -2.36
C ALA A 245 0.54 -29.03 -1.96
N ASP A 246 1.46 -28.09 -1.71
CA ASP A 246 2.82 -28.40 -1.28
C ASP A 246 2.86 -28.88 0.18
N ALA A 247 2.05 -28.28 1.06
CA ALA A 247 1.93 -28.70 2.47
C ALA A 247 1.33 -30.10 2.68
N VAL A 248 0.63 -30.66 1.68
CA VAL A 248 0.09 -32.04 1.71
C VAL A 248 1.13 -33.07 1.24
N LYS A 249 2.19 -32.63 0.55
CA LYS A 249 3.26 -33.51 0.03
C LYS A 249 4.41 -33.69 1.03
N GLU A 250 4.56 -32.79 1.99
CA GLU A 250 5.49 -32.91 3.13
C GLU A 250 4.90 -33.78 4.26
#